data_AF-A0A399FEQ8-F1
#
_entry.id   AF-A0A399FEQ8-F1
#
_cell.length_a   1.000
_cell.length_b   1.000
_cell.length_c   1.000
_cell.angle_alpha   90.00
_cell.angle_beta   90.00
_cell.angle_gamma   90.00
#
_symmetry.space_group_name_H-M   'P 1'
#
loop_
_entity.id
_entity.type
_entity.pdbx_description
1 polymer ?
#
loop_
_entity_poly.entity_id
_entity_poly.type
_entity_poly.pdbx_seq_one_letter_code
_entity_poly.pdbx_strand_id
1 'polypeptide(L)'
;MVGVNNTSILQERELFLSHFPPEYRSTAANCLLAAVRRGCTTPQEVVDHALSAAYRRIYGSEAFTLLLLLAEEDPEALLAGARWALWWESLPFDERQRIKRERSEEALSRWMEGQPPTEKQRAYLRVLGHTGEVVNRLEASRLIEQLKGRSHV
;
A
#
# COMPACT_ATOMS: atom_id res chain seq x y z
N MET A 1 3.62 -26.84 0.70
CA MET A 1 3.92 -25.94 -0.44
C MET A 1 4.09 -24.54 0.11
N VAL A 2 5.14 -23.88 -0.37
CA VAL A 2 5.85 -22.77 0.25
C VAL A 2 4.93 -21.60 0.55
N GLY A 3 4.82 -21.24 1.83
CA GLY A 3 4.39 -19.91 2.22
C GLY A 3 5.43 -18.94 1.68
N VAL A 4 5.18 -18.40 0.49
CA VAL A 4 5.81 -17.16 0.07
C VAL A 4 5.48 -16.19 1.19
N ASN A 5 6.47 -15.79 1.98
CA ASN A 5 6.27 -14.87 3.08
C ASN A 5 5.54 -13.65 2.50
N ASN A 6 4.27 -13.45 2.84
CA ASN A 6 3.46 -12.35 2.32
C ASN A 6 4.16 -10.99 2.53
N THR A 7 5.03 -10.91 3.54
CA THR A 7 5.93 -9.77 3.77
C THR A 7 6.89 -9.53 2.60
N SER A 8 7.53 -10.56 2.05
CA SER A 8 8.47 -10.45 0.94
C SER A 8 7.78 -10.01 -0.36
N ILE A 9 6.62 -10.56 -0.70
CA ILE A 9 5.90 -10.16 -1.93
C ILE A 9 5.30 -8.74 -1.82
N LEU A 10 4.93 -8.31 -0.62
CA LEU A 10 4.50 -6.92 -0.40
C LEU A 10 5.69 -5.93 -0.46
N GLN A 11 6.89 -6.35 -0.04
CA GLN A 11 8.11 -5.57 -0.24
C GLN A 11 8.48 -5.46 -1.73
N GLU A 12 8.32 -6.52 -2.52
CA GLU A 12 8.50 -6.47 -3.98
C GLU A 12 7.60 -5.42 -4.64
N ARG A 13 6.33 -5.34 -4.20
CA ARG A 13 5.43 -4.27 -4.63
C ARG A 13 5.94 -2.88 -4.25
N GLU A 14 6.46 -2.72 -3.03
CA GLU A 14 6.97 -1.43 -2.55
C GLU A 14 8.22 -0.99 -3.29
N LEU A 15 9.14 -1.92 -3.57
CA LEU A 15 10.31 -1.71 -4.42
C LEU A 15 9.87 -1.20 -5.80
N PHE A 16 9.01 -1.94 -6.49
CA PHE A 16 8.48 -1.54 -7.80
C PHE A 16 7.84 -0.14 -7.76
N LEU A 17 6.97 0.14 -6.79
CA LEU A 17 6.27 1.42 -6.70
C LEU A 17 7.14 2.59 -6.22
N SER A 18 8.32 2.33 -5.67
CA SER A 18 9.27 3.37 -5.26
C SER A 18 9.82 4.17 -6.45
N HIS A 19 9.86 3.57 -7.65
CA HIS A 19 10.30 4.22 -8.89
C HIS A 19 9.26 5.17 -9.49
N PHE A 20 8.04 5.23 -8.93
CA PHE A 20 6.96 6.04 -9.46
C PHE A 20 6.53 7.13 -8.46
N PRO A 21 6.34 8.38 -8.93
CA PRO A 21 5.63 9.41 -8.18
C PRO A 21 4.25 8.91 -7.69
N PRO A 22 3.78 9.35 -6.50
CA PRO A 22 2.54 8.85 -5.89
C PRO A 22 1.32 8.82 -6.82
N GLU A 23 1.15 9.85 -7.65
CA GLU A 23 0.07 10.02 -8.63
C GLU A 23 0.08 8.96 -9.75
N TYR A 24 1.24 8.37 -10.05
CA TYR A 24 1.42 7.40 -11.13
C TYR A 24 1.47 5.95 -10.67
N ARG A 25 1.66 5.71 -9.36
CA ARG A 25 1.72 4.36 -8.77
C ARG A 25 0.52 3.49 -9.12
N SER A 26 -0.68 4.08 -9.13
CA SER A 26 -1.91 3.36 -9.48
C SER A 26 -1.89 2.90 -10.94
N THR A 27 -1.52 3.80 -11.87
CA THR A 27 -1.42 3.50 -13.30
C THR A 27 -0.37 2.42 -13.56
N ALA A 28 0.81 2.54 -12.96
CA ALA A 28 1.90 1.57 -13.09
C ALA A 28 1.49 0.17 -12.61
N ALA A 29 0.91 0.08 -11.40
CA ALA A 29 0.41 -1.19 -10.86
C ALA A 29 -0.68 -1.81 -11.74
N ASN A 30 -1.61 -0.99 -12.24
CA ASN A 30 -2.69 -1.46 -13.11
C ASN A 30 -2.19 -2.00 -14.45
N CYS A 31 -1.04 -1.55 -14.96
CA CYS A 31 -0.44 -2.11 -16.17
C CYS A 31 -0.07 -3.58 -15.99
N LEU A 32 0.58 -3.91 -14.87
CA LEU A 32 0.96 -5.29 -14.54
C LEU A 32 -0.28 -6.16 -14.27
N LEU A 33 -1.21 -5.66 -13.46
CA LEU A 33 -2.47 -6.38 -13.16
C LEU A 33 -3.30 -6.63 -14.42
N ALA A 34 -3.33 -5.69 -15.36
CA ALA A 34 -4.05 -5.84 -16.62
C ALA A 34 -3.45 -6.95 -17.50
N ALA A 35 -2.12 -7.17 -17.45
CA ALA A 35 -1.47 -8.28 -18.15
C ALA A 35 -1.89 -9.63 -17.55
N VAL A 36 -1.87 -9.76 -16.22
CA VAL A 36 -2.31 -10.99 -15.53
C VAL A 36 -3.77 -11.32 -15.86
N ARG A 37 -4.66 -10.31 -15.82
CA ARG A 37 -6.08 -10.48 -16.19
C ARG A 37 -6.31 -10.85 -17.66
N ARG A 38 -5.31 -10.64 -18.53
CA ARG A 38 -5.32 -11.06 -19.93
C ARG A 38 -4.73 -12.45 -20.16
N GLY A 39 -4.32 -13.14 -19.08
CA GLY A 39 -3.86 -14.52 -19.13
C GLY A 39 -2.34 -14.70 -19.09
N CYS A 40 -1.56 -13.65 -18.84
CA CYS A 40 -0.13 -13.82 -18.56
C CYS A 40 0.06 -14.60 -17.25
N THR A 41 0.91 -15.62 -17.28
CA THR A 41 1.12 -16.56 -16.17
C THR A 41 2.52 -16.53 -15.58
N THR A 42 3.49 -15.97 -16.31
CA THR A 42 4.87 -15.81 -15.83
C THR A 42 5.24 -14.34 -15.64
N PRO A 43 6.21 -14.02 -14.75
CA PRO A 43 6.65 -12.64 -14.56
C PRO A 43 7.11 -11.98 -15.86
N GLN A 44 7.85 -12.70 -16.70
CA GLN A 44 8.33 -12.16 -17.98
C GLN A 44 7.18 -11.84 -18.93
N GLU A 45 6.18 -12.73 -19.06
CA GLU A 45 4.99 -12.47 -19.89
C GLU A 45 4.24 -11.21 -19.43
N VAL A 46 4.12 -11.02 -18.11
CA VAL A 46 3.48 -9.84 -17.53
C VAL A 46 4.27 -8.57 -17.89
N VAL A 47 5.59 -8.61 -17.76
CA VAL A 47 6.48 -7.49 -18.12
C VAL A 47 6.38 -7.16 -19.60
N ASP A 48 6.55 -8.13 -20.49
CA ASP A 48 6.52 -7.94 -21.94
C ASP A 48 5.18 -7.35 -22.39
N HIS A 49 4.08 -7.86 -21.85
CA HIS A 49 2.75 -7.34 -22.14
C HIS A 49 2.57 -5.90 -21.61
N ALA A 50 3.03 -5.61 -20.39
CA ALA A 50 2.94 -4.29 -19.79
C ALA A 50 3.77 -3.26 -20.57
N LEU A 51 5.00 -3.60 -20.99
CA LEU A 51 5.85 -2.73 -21.81
C LEU A 51 5.27 -2.50 -23.20
N SER A 52 4.73 -3.55 -23.85
CA SER A 52 4.00 -3.40 -25.12
C SER A 52 2.76 -2.50 -24.99
N ALA A 53 2.05 -2.59 -23.85
CA ALA A 53 0.90 -1.73 -23.57
C ALA A 53 1.30 -0.28 -23.26
N ALA A 54 2.43 -0.08 -22.58
CA ALA A 54 3.01 1.22 -22.25
C ALA A 54 3.54 1.93 -23.50
N TYR A 55 4.29 1.22 -24.36
CA TYR A 55 4.80 1.76 -25.62
C TYR A 55 3.68 2.29 -26.52
N ARG A 56 2.58 1.55 -26.65
CA ARG A 56 1.40 1.97 -27.42
C ARG A 56 0.67 3.19 -26.84
N ARG A 57 0.94 3.55 -25.58
CA ARG A 57 0.27 4.63 -24.84
C ARG A 57 1.27 5.63 -24.27
N ILE A 58 2.49 5.70 -24.80
CA ILE A 58 3.59 6.46 -24.20
C ILE A 58 3.24 7.94 -23.94
N TYR A 59 2.41 8.55 -24.80
CA TYR A 59 1.95 9.94 -24.66
C TYR A 59 0.67 10.12 -23.82
N GLY A 60 0.11 9.04 -23.28
CA GLY A 60 -1.15 9.06 -22.51
C GLY A 60 -0.98 9.26 -21.01
N SER A 61 0.20 8.97 -20.46
CA SER A 61 0.56 9.19 -19.05
C SER A 61 2.06 9.02 -18.87
N GLU A 62 2.66 9.85 -18.02
CA GLU A 62 4.07 9.74 -17.65
C GLU A 62 4.40 8.38 -17.00
N ALA A 63 3.42 7.72 -16.37
CA ALA A 63 3.56 6.36 -15.85
C ALA A 63 4.04 5.36 -16.92
N PHE A 64 3.60 5.53 -18.18
CA PHE A 64 4.02 4.64 -19.27
C PHE A 64 5.47 4.88 -19.68
N THR A 65 5.90 6.14 -19.73
CA THR A 65 7.31 6.48 -19.97
C THR A 65 8.20 5.94 -18.85
N LEU A 66 7.79 6.11 -17.59
CA LEU A 66 8.52 5.60 -16.43
C LEU A 66 8.61 4.07 -16.41
N LEU A 67 7.58 3.36 -16.86
CA LEU A 67 7.63 1.90 -17.01
C LEU A 67 8.69 1.45 -18.04
N LEU A 68 8.77 2.16 -19.16
CA LEU A 68 9.77 1.89 -20.20
C LEU A 68 11.18 2.20 -19.71
N LEU A 69 11.36 3.34 -19.01
CA LEU A 69 12.64 3.69 -18.41
C LEU A 69 13.08 2.67 -17.35
N LEU A 70 12.15 2.25 -16.48
CA LEU A 70 12.42 1.26 -15.46
C LEU A 70 12.89 -0.08 -16.04
N ALA A 71 12.36 -0.47 -17.21
CA ALA A 71 12.81 -1.69 -17.89
C ALA A 71 14.28 -1.66 -18.32
N GLU A 72 14.86 -0.47 -18.50
CA GLU A 72 16.28 -0.28 -18.82
C GLU A 72 17.13 -0.09 -17.56
N GLU A 73 16.63 0.64 -16.57
CA GLU A 73 17.38 1.02 -15.36
C GLU A 73 17.40 -0.07 -14.28
N ASP A 74 16.24 -0.70 -14.03
CA ASP A 74 16.10 -1.76 -13.02
C ASP A 74 15.04 -2.80 -13.47
N PRO A 75 15.43 -3.72 -14.39
CA PRO A 75 14.55 -4.78 -14.85
C PRO A 75 14.04 -5.69 -13.71
N GLU A 76 14.83 -5.85 -12.64
CA GLU A 76 14.46 -6.70 -11.52
C GLU A 76 13.33 -6.07 -10.69
N ALA A 77 13.32 -4.75 -10.49
CA ALA A 77 12.20 -4.06 -9.85
C ALA A 77 10.90 -4.25 -10.65
N LEU A 78 10.97 -4.28 -11.98
CA LEU A 78 9.82 -4.54 -12.84
C LEU A 78 9.34 -6.00 -12.73
N LEU A 79 10.27 -6.96 -12.69
CA LEU A 79 9.97 -8.39 -12.44
C LEU A 79 9.39 -8.62 -11.04
N ALA A 80 9.88 -7.93 -10.02
CA ALA A 80 9.33 -7.93 -8.66
C ALA A 80 7.88 -7.43 -8.65
N GLY A 81 7.60 -6.33 -9.36
CA GLY A 81 6.23 -5.86 -9.58
C GLY A 81 5.35 -6.92 -10.24
N ALA A 82 5.87 -7.64 -11.24
CA ALA A 82 5.13 -8.68 -11.96
C ALA A 82 4.83 -9.91 -11.08
N ARG A 83 5.79 -10.36 -10.26
CA ARG A 83 5.58 -11.41 -9.25
C ARG A 83 4.49 -11.01 -8.25
N TRP A 84 4.52 -9.76 -7.77
CA TRP A 84 3.46 -9.24 -6.93
C TRP A 84 2.10 -9.26 -7.63
N ALA A 85 2.02 -8.84 -8.91
CA ALA A 85 0.77 -8.82 -9.65
C ALA A 85 0.16 -10.22 -9.82
N LEU A 86 1.00 -11.23 -10.12
CA LEU A 86 0.58 -12.62 -10.22
C LEU A 86 0.07 -13.17 -8.89
N TRP A 87 0.81 -12.94 -7.81
CA TRP A 87 0.36 -13.31 -6.46
C TRP A 87 -0.96 -12.61 -6.12
N TRP A 88 -1.07 -11.31 -6.37
CA TRP A 88 -2.26 -10.52 -6.04
C TRP A 88 -3.53 -11.03 -6.73
N GLU A 89 -3.45 -11.35 -8.02
CA GLU A 89 -4.60 -11.88 -8.76
C GLU A 89 -4.89 -13.36 -8.43
N SER A 90 -3.94 -14.09 -7.84
CA SER A 90 -4.18 -15.45 -7.33
C SER A 90 -5.00 -15.48 -6.03
N LEU A 91 -5.08 -14.36 -5.32
CA LEU A 91 -5.75 -14.30 -4.02
C LEU A 91 -7.28 -14.31 -4.17
N PRO A 92 -8.00 -15.05 -3.30
CA PRO A 92 -9.45 -14.91 -3.15
C PRO A 92 -9.86 -13.47 -2.83
N PHE A 93 -11.10 -13.11 -3.15
CA PHE A 93 -11.62 -11.76 -2.90
C PHE A 93 -11.49 -11.35 -1.42
N ASP A 94 -11.89 -12.22 -0.50
CA ASP A 94 -11.87 -11.93 0.95
C ASP A 94 -10.45 -11.66 1.46
N GLU A 95 -9.48 -12.39 0.94
CA GLU A 95 -8.07 -12.21 1.30
C GLU A 95 -7.52 -10.88 0.79
N ARG A 96 -7.89 -10.48 -0.44
CA ARG A 96 -7.55 -9.15 -0.96
C ARG A 96 -8.18 -8.04 -0.11
N GLN A 97 -9.42 -8.21 0.35
CA GLN A 97 -10.07 -7.23 1.23
C GLN A 97 -9.41 -7.16 2.59
N ARG A 98 -9.04 -8.31 3.17
CA ARG A 98 -8.30 -8.37 4.45
C ARG A 98 -7.00 -7.57 4.37
N ILE A 99 -6.16 -7.85 3.36
CA ILE A 99 -4.88 -7.16 3.17
C ILE A 99 -5.08 -5.65 2.94
N LYS A 100 -6.08 -5.25 2.15
CA LYS A 100 -6.41 -3.82 1.96
C LYS A 100 -6.77 -3.15 3.28
N ARG A 101 -7.61 -3.79 4.09
CA ARG A 101 -8.04 -3.25 5.38
C ARG A 101 -6.86 -3.09 6.33
N GLU A 102 -6.07 -4.14 6.53
CA GLU A 102 -4.88 -4.12 7.39
C GLU A 102 -3.93 -2.98 7.00
N ARG A 103 -3.65 -2.83 5.71
CA ARG A 103 -2.79 -1.73 5.23
C ARG A 103 -3.42 -0.34 5.42
N SER A 104 -4.73 -0.22 5.29
CA SER A 104 -5.42 1.06 5.53
C SER A 104 -5.38 1.45 7.01
N GLU A 105 -5.48 0.48 7.92
CA GLU A 105 -5.37 0.68 9.36
C GLU A 105 -3.95 1.07 9.77
N GLU A 106 -2.92 0.43 9.18
CA GLU A 106 -1.52 0.82 9.38
C GLU A 106 -1.23 2.23 8.87
N ALA A 107 -1.69 2.57 7.66
CA ALA A 107 -1.51 3.90 7.08
C ALA A 107 -2.20 4.98 7.91
N LEU A 108 -3.42 4.71 8.38
CA LEU A 108 -4.15 5.58 9.30
C LEU A 108 -3.38 5.76 10.61
N SER A 109 -2.88 4.67 11.18
CA SER A 109 -2.12 4.71 12.45
C SER A 109 -0.85 5.56 12.31
N ARG A 110 -0.06 5.36 11.25
CA ARG A 110 1.14 6.17 10.97
C ARG A 110 0.80 7.64 10.74
N TRP A 111 -0.29 7.91 10.03
CA TRP A 111 -0.76 9.28 9.86
C TRP A 111 -1.12 9.90 11.21
N MET A 112 -1.89 9.21 12.05
CA MET A 112 -2.29 9.70 13.37
C MET A 112 -1.10 9.96 14.30
N GLU A 113 -0.05 9.15 14.20
CA GLU A 113 1.20 9.32 14.95
C GLU A 113 1.95 10.60 14.58
N GLY A 114 1.87 11.02 13.31
CA GLY A 114 2.44 12.28 12.83
C GLY A 114 1.56 13.52 13.02
N GLN A 115 0.33 13.37 13.53
CA GLN A 115 -0.58 14.49 13.73
C GLN A 115 -0.68 14.89 15.20
N PRO A 116 -0.70 16.20 15.52
CA PRO A 116 -0.98 16.65 16.88
C PRO A 116 -2.40 16.25 17.30
N PRO A 117 -2.66 16.00 18.60
CA PRO A 117 -4.00 15.69 19.09
C PRO A 117 -5.00 16.75 18.65
N THR A 118 -6.23 16.33 18.37
CA THR A 118 -7.31 17.29 18.09
C THR A 118 -7.79 17.97 19.38
N GLU A 119 -8.41 19.14 19.26
CA GLU A 119 -8.95 19.83 20.43
C GLU A 119 -10.04 19.00 21.14
N LYS A 120 -10.85 18.28 20.36
CA LYS A 120 -11.86 17.34 20.91
C LYS A 120 -11.21 16.23 21.73
N GLN A 121 -10.13 15.63 21.24
CA GLN A 121 -9.39 14.60 21.99
C GLN A 121 -8.81 15.16 23.29
N ARG A 122 -8.18 16.36 23.24
CA ARG A 122 -7.66 17.03 24.46
C ARG A 122 -8.76 17.36 25.46
N ALA A 123 -9.88 17.89 25.00
CA ALA A 123 -11.02 18.21 25.86
C ALA A 123 -11.59 16.94 26.49
N TYR A 124 -11.72 15.86 25.72
CA TYR A 124 -12.27 14.62 26.23
C TYR A 124 -11.34 13.90 27.21
N LEU A 125 -10.02 13.91 26.95
CA LEU A 125 -9.02 13.42 27.90
C LEU A 125 -9.08 14.17 29.25
N ARG A 126 -9.28 15.50 29.22
CA ARG A 126 -9.50 16.30 30.44
C ARG A 126 -10.75 15.86 31.21
N VAL A 127 -11.86 15.58 30.51
CA VAL A 127 -13.09 15.03 31.12
C VAL A 127 -12.84 13.66 31.76
N LEU A 128 -12.00 12.83 31.14
CA LEU A 128 -11.59 11.52 31.67
C LEU A 128 -10.53 11.61 32.78
N GLY A 129 -10.16 12.81 33.24
CA GLY A 129 -9.21 13.03 34.32
C GLY A 129 -7.73 12.90 33.93
N HIS A 130 -7.41 12.84 32.63
CA HIS A 130 -6.03 12.80 32.18
C HIS A 130 -5.39 14.21 32.18
N THR A 131 -4.26 14.35 32.84
CA THR A 131 -3.50 15.60 33.00
C THR A 131 -2.11 15.58 32.37
N GLY A 132 -1.72 14.44 31.79
CA GLY A 132 -0.42 14.26 31.13
C GLY A 132 -0.35 14.93 29.75
N GLU A 133 0.88 15.10 29.26
CA GLU A 133 1.11 15.50 27.88
C GLU A 133 0.74 14.35 26.94
N VAL A 134 0.14 14.71 25.80
CA VAL A 134 -0.19 13.76 24.73
C VAL A 134 0.36 14.32 23.43
N VAL A 135 1.24 13.58 22.79
CA VAL A 135 2.11 14.08 21.72
C VAL A 135 1.43 13.98 20.36
N ASN A 136 0.60 12.96 20.16
CA ASN A 136 -0.05 12.72 18.86
C ASN A 136 -1.47 12.14 18.97
N ARG A 137 -2.19 12.10 17.83
CA ARG A 137 -3.58 11.62 17.78
C ARG A 137 -3.69 10.12 18.09
N LEU A 138 -2.67 9.34 17.77
CA LEU A 138 -2.68 7.90 18.01
C LEU A 138 -2.63 7.61 19.51
N GLU A 139 -1.70 8.24 20.21
CA GLU A 139 -1.58 8.20 21.67
C GLU A 139 -2.86 8.70 22.34
N ALA A 140 -3.40 9.84 21.90
CA ALA A 140 -4.65 10.38 22.44
C ALA A 140 -5.82 9.37 22.33
N SER A 141 -5.93 8.70 21.18
CA SER A 141 -7.01 7.73 20.94
C SER A 141 -6.85 6.48 21.80
N ARG A 142 -5.60 5.98 21.95
CA ARG A 142 -5.30 4.83 22.83
C ARG A 142 -5.62 5.14 24.29
N LEU A 143 -5.24 6.33 24.77
CA LEU A 143 -5.53 6.77 26.14
C LEU A 143 -7.04 6.90 26.39
N ILE A 144 -7.78 7.46 25.44
CA ILE A 144 -9.25 7.57 25.54
C ILE A 144 -9.88 6.18 25.70
N GLU A 145 -9.53 5.23 24.84
CA GLU A 145 -10.09 3.87 24.91
C GLU A 145 -9.71 3.15 26.20
N GLN A 146 -8.47 3.29 26.66
CA GLN A 146 -8.03 2.72 27.94
C GLN A 146 -8.80 3.30 29.14
N LEU A 147 -9.03 4.62 29.17
CA LEU A 147 -9.74 5.29 30.25
C LEU A 147 -11.24 4.98 30.22
N LYS A 148 -11.86 4.93 29.04
CA LYS A 148 -13.25 4.50 28.88
C LYS A 148 -13.48 3.06 29.34
N GLY A 149 -12.56 2.15 29.04
CA GLY A 149 -12.62 0.76 29.51
C GLY A 149 -12.51 0.63 31.03
N ARG A 150 -11.90 1.61 31.71
CA ARG A 150 -11.80 1.65 33.18
C ARG A 150 -13.01 2.32 33.86
N SER A 151 -13.73 3.21 33.17
CA SER A 151 -14.94 3.88 33.68
C SER A 151 -16.21 3.00 33.67
N HIS A 152 -16.12 1.73 33.26
CA HIS A 152 -17.22 0.76 33.25
C HIS A 152 -17.05 -0.39 34.27
N VAL A 153 -16.20 -0.19 35.27
CA VAL A 153 -16.06 -1.05 36.46
C VAL A 153 -16.42 -0.23 37.70
#